data_AF-A0A8X8YYU1-F1
#
_entry.id   AF-A0A8X8YYU1-F1
#
_cell.length_a   1.000
_cell.length_b   1.000
_cell.length_c   1.000
_cell.angle_alpha   90.00
_cell.angle_beta   90.00
_cell.angle_gamma   90.00
#
_symmetry.space_group_name_H-M   'P 1'
#
loop_
_entity.id
_entity.type
_entity.pdbx_description
1 polymer ?
#
loop_
_entity_poly.entity_id
_entity_poly.type
_entity_poly.pdbx_seq_one_letter_code
_entity_poly.pdbx_strand_id
1 'polypeptide(L)'
;MAALSTALFNNGLTCGACYELTCASGDRKYCLPGTLTVTATNFCPPNPSLPNDNGGWCNPPRQHFDLAEPAYLQIAQYRAGIVPVSFRSGMCGPLLKMVKGGISKYFKIGSSAVVVNPANERMLGGGGADGAIHRAAGPELREACYEVPEVRPGVRCPTGEARITPGFRLPASHVIHTVGPIYHSDKNPEAALRNAYRNSLRVAKEHNIQYIAFTAISCGVYGYPFDEAAKVAISTVNASAGDFKEVHFVLFSDEICNVWVKTANQLLKN
;
A
#
# COMPACT_ATOMS: atom_id res chain seq x y z
N MET A 1 10.98 0.57 13.37
CA MET A 1 11.33 -0.87 13.41
C MET A 1 11.70 -1.20 14.84
N ALA A 2 11.40 -2.42 15.29
CA ALA A 2 11.65 -2.84 16.67
C ALA A 2 12.14 -4.29 16.71
N ALA A 3 13.06 -4.59 17.63
CA ALA A 3 13.32 -5.97 18.04
C ALA A 3 12.29 -6.37 19.10
N LEU A 4 11.78 -7.59 18.99
CA LEU A 4 10.78 -8.10 19.93
C LEU A 4 11.40 -9.02 20.97
N SER A 5 10.93 -8.89 22.20
CA SER A 5 11.15 -9.88 23.27
C SER A 5 10.76 -11.30 22.86
N THR A 6 11.28 -12.32 23.56
CA THR A 6 10.85 -13.72 23.39
C THR A 6 9.32 -13.89 23.48
N ALA A 7 8.69 -13.18 24.43
CA ALA A 7 7.24 -13.25 24.65
C ALA A 7 6.41 -12.66 23.49
N LEU A 8 6.96 -11.71 22.73
CA LEU A 8 6.28 -11.08 21.59
C LEU A 8 6.71 -11.66 20.23
N PHE A 9 7.97 -12.08 20.10
CA PHE A 9 8.54 -12.60 18.85
C PHE A 9 7.95 -13.96 18.46
N ASN A 10 7.48 -14.74 19.44
CA ASN A 10 6.74 -16.00 19.25
C ASN A 10 7.43 -16.94 18.23
N ASN A 11 8.70 -17.26 18.47
CA ASN A 11 9.54 -18.09 17.57
C ASN A 11 9.57 -17.60 16.12
N GLY A 12 9.46 -16.29 15.90
CA GLY A 12 9.49 -15.64 14.59
C GLY A 12 8.13 -15.51 13.91
N LEU A 13 7.05 -16.06 14.48
CA LEU A 13 5.69 -15.97 13.92
C LEU A 13 5.16 -14.53 13.82
N THR A 14 5.72 -13.60 14.59
CA THR A 14 5.36 -12.18 14.56
C THR A 14 6.40 -11.31 13.86
N CYS A 15 7.41 -11.92 13.21
CA CYS A 15 8.34 -11.17 12.36
C CYS A 15 7.56 -10.52 11.20
N GLY A 16 7.70 -9.21 11.03
CA GLY A 16 6.91 -8.41 10.08
C GLY A 16 5.55 -7.93 10.61
N ALA A 17 5.10 -8.41 11.77
CA ALA A 17 3.89 -7.90 12.42
C ALA A 17 4.09 -6.46 12.88
N CYS A 18 2.99 -5.72 12.98
CA CYS A 18 3.03 -4.31 13.35
C CYS A 18 2.31 -4.03 14.64
N TYR A 19 2.86 -3.06 15.36
CA TYR A 19 2.41 -2.68 16.66
C TYR A 19 2.28 -1.18 16.72
N GLU A 20 1.16 -0.74 17.26
CA GLU A 20 0.93 0.66 17.59
C GLU A 20 1.21 0.83 19.08
N LEU A 21 2.18 1.69 19.40
CA LEU A 21 2.73 1.91 20.72
C LEU A 21 2.33 3.30 21.22
N THR A 22 1.85 3.37 22.45
CA THR A 22 1.61 4.63 23.17
C THR A 22 2.30 4.54 24.54
N CYS A 23 2.97 5.61 24.96
CA CYS A 23 3.57 5.64 26.29
C CYS A 23 2.45 5.59 27.35
N ALA A 24 2.45 4.55 28.18
CA ALA A 24 1.40 4.33 29.16
C ALA A 24 1.51 5.38 30.27
N SER A 25 0.43 6.12 30.46
CA SER A 25 0.30 7.42 31.15
C SER A 25 0.54 7.42 32.67
N GLY A 26 1.20 6.40 33.23
CA GLY A 26 1.61 6.35 34.63
C GLY A 26 2.80 7.24 34.97
N ASP A 27 3.63 7.60 33.98
CA ASP A 27 4.87 8.38 34.19
C ASP A 27 4.95 9.60 33.25
N ARG A 28 4.16 10.64 33.58
CA ARG A 28 4.06 11.90 32.80
C ARG A 28 5.39 12.65 32.67
N LYS A 29 6.40 12.32 33.48
CA LYS A 29 7.68 13.02 33.48
C LYS A 29 8.50 12.71 32.23
N TYR A 30 8.34 11.50 31.68
CA TYR A 30 9.18 10.98 30.61
C TYR A 30 8.43 10.63 29.32
N CYS A 31 7.12 10.40 29.41
CA CYS A 31 6.27 10.16 28.24
C CYS A 31 6.05 11.44 27.41
N LEU A 32 6.14 11.30 26.10
CA LEU A 32 5.69 12.30 25.13
C LEU A 32 4.28 11.93 24.64
N PRO A 33 3.40 12.91 24.39
CA PRO A 33 2.10 12.65 23.80
C PRO A 33 2.28 12.19 22.35
N GLY A 34 1.69 11.06 21.98
CA GLY A 34 1.74 10.56 20.62
C GLY A 34 1.64 9.06 20.55
N THR A 35 1.56 8.58 19.32
CA THR A 35 1.45 7.17 18.98
C THR A 35 2.50 6.83 17.93
N LEU A 36 3.20 5.72 18.13
CA LEU A 36 4.27 5.24 17.25
C LEU A 36 3.87 3.89 16.65
N THR A 37 3.90 3.77 15.34
CA THR A 37 3.75 2.47 14.66
C THR A 37 5.13 1.88 14.38
N VAL A 38 5.36 0.63 14.80
CA VAL A 38 6.59 -0.11 14.51
C VAL A 38 6.29 -1.44 13.83
N THR A 39 7.13 -1.78 12.85
CA THR A 39 7.23 -3.14 12.30
C THR A 39 8.25 -3.94 13.12
N ALA A 40 7.88 -5.15 13.51
CA ALA A 40 8.77 -6.12 14.12
C ALA A 40 9.76 -6.65 13.08
N THR A 41 11.06 -6.47 13.32
CA THR A 41 12.08 -6.79 12.32
C THR A 41 13.04 -7.89 12.74
N ASN A 42 13.26 -8.03 14.04
CA ASN A 42 14.22 -8.99 14.59
C ASN A 42 13.84 -9.36 16.03
N PHE A 43 14.67 -10.23 16.60
CA PHE A 43 14.54 -10.77 17.94
C PHE A 43 15.49 -10.06 18.89
N CYS A 44 15.02 -9.66 20.08
CA CYS A 44 15.92 -9.27 21.16
C CYS A 44 16.33 -10.51 21.96
N PRO A 45 17.60 -10.95 21.88
CA PRO A 45 18.05 -12.17 22.52
C PRO A 45 18.07 -12.03 24.05
N PRO A 46 17.58 -13.03 24.81
CA PRO A 46 17.66 -13.03 26.27
C PRO A 46 19.11 -13.15 26.74
N ASN A 47 19.40 -12.52 27.88
CA ASN A 47 20.66 -12.67 28.61
C ASN A 47 20.37 -13.12 30.05
N PRO A 48 20.31 -14.45 30.30
CA PRO A 48 19.95 -14.99 31.61
C PRO A 48 21.03 -14.77 32.68
N SER A 49 22.23 -14.32 32.30
CA SER A 49 23.29 -13.97 33.25
C SER A 49 23.06 -12.61 33.92
N LEU A 50 22.09 -11.81 33.45
CA LEU A 50 21.77 -10.50 34.00
C LEU A 50 20.32 -10.43 34.49
N PRO A 51 20.04 -9.68 35.58
CA PRO A 51 18.68 -9.45 36.07
C PRO A 51 17.82 -8.72 35.04
N ASN A 52 16.51 -9.00 35.04
CA ASN A 52 15.57 -8.39 34.08
C ASN A 52 15.46 -6.87 34.20
N ASP A 53 15.84 -6.31 35.34
CA ASP A 53 15.87 -4.88 35.66
C ASP A 53 17.28 -4.25 35.58
N ASN A 54 18.29 -5.03 35.18
CA ASN A 54 19.67 -4.56 35.10
C ASN A 54 20.45 -5.30 34.00
N GLY A 55 20.13 -5.00 32.74
CA GLY A 55 20.83 -5.52 31.56
C GLY A 55 20.29 -6.85 31.01
N GLY A 56 19.36 -7.52 31.71
CA GLY A 56 18.62 -8.70 31.24
C GLY A 56 17.24 -8.38 30.66
N TRP A 57 17.02 -7.19 30.11
CA TRP A 57 15.68 -6.70 29.70
C TRP A 57 14.95 -7.62 28.72
N CYS A 58 15.71 -8.39 27.93
CA CYS A 58 15.16 -9.29 26.92
C CYS A 58 14.76 -10.67 27.42
N ASN A 59 14.94 -10.93 28.72
CA ASN A 59 14.56 -12.17 29.35
C ASN A 59 13.03 -12.32 29.45
N PRO A 60 12.50 -13.53 29.20
CA PRO A 60 11.09 -13.83 29.44
C PRO A 60 10.72 -13.70 30.93
N PRO A 61 9.43 -13.52 31.28
CA PRO A 61 8.25 -13.45 30.40
C PRO A 61 7.94 -12.02 29.91
N ARG A 62 8.86 -11.06 30.09
CA ARG A 62 8.57 -9.64 29.82
C ARG A 62 8.29 -9.40 28.34
N GLN A 63 7.14 -8.78 28.06
CA GLN A 63 6.83 -8.22 26.75
C GLN A 63 7.47 -6.84 26.64
N HIS A 64 8.34 -6.64 25.65
CA HIS A 64 8.93 -5.34 25.37
C HIS A 64 9.30 -5.20 23.88
N PHE A 65 9.50 -3.95 23.48
CA PHE A 65 9.99 -3.53 22.16
C PHE A 65 11.33 -2.84 22.36
N ASP A 66 12.38 -3.35 21.73
CA ASP A 66 13.66 -2.66 21.64
C ASP A 66 13.62 -1.72 20.44
N LEU A 67 13.56 -0.41 20.73
CA LEU A 67 13.37 0.65 19.74
C LEU A 67 14.70 1.33 19.44
N ALA A 68 14.98 1.56 18.16
CA ALA A 68 16.03 2.51 17.78
C ALA A 68 15.68 3.91 18.31
N GLU A 69 16.70 4.67 18.72
CA GLU A 69 16.56 5.99 19.34
C GLU A 69 15.59 6.93 18.59
N PRO A 70 15.65 7.10 17.25
CA PRO A 70 14.72 7.99 16.54
C PRO A 70 13.24 7.59 16.66
N ALA A 71 12.94 6.31 16.89
CA ALA A 71 11.59 5.83 17.13
C ALA A 71 11.19 6.04 18.59
N TYR A 72 12.09 5.71 19.53
CA TYR A 72 11.87 5.92 20.97
C TYR A 72 11.53 7.38 21.29
N LEU A 73 12.25 8.33 20.68
CA LEU A 73 12.08 9.77 20.91
C LEU A 73 10.74 10.35 20.44
N GLN A 74 9.91 9.56 19.74
CA GLN A 74 8.56 9.99 19.37
C GLN A 74 7.54 9.83 20.51
N ILE A 75 7.82 8.94 21.47
CA ILE A 75 6.90 8.60 22.56
C ILE A 75 7.52 8.80 23.96
N ALA A 76 8.83 9.00 24.05
CA ALA A 76 9.53 9.19 25.33
C ALA A 76 10.80 10.04 25.21
N GLN A 77 11.20 10.68 26.31
CA GLN A 77 12.45 11.43 26.40
C GLN A 77 13.65 10.49 26.53
N TYR A 78 14.75 10.77 25.82
CA TYR A 78 15.97 9.92 25.80
C TYR A 78 16.44 9.45 27.19
N ARG A 79 16.47 10.35 28.17
CA ARG A 79 16.98 10.09 29.53
C ARG A 79 16.16 9.07 30.33
N ALA A 80 14.97 8.71 29.87
CA ALA A 80 14.12 7.74 30.55
C ALA A 80 14.65 6.30 30.41
N GLY A 81 15.37 6.00 29.33
CA GLY A 81 15.86 4.66 29.00
C GLY A 81 14.74 3.69 28.65
N ILE A 82 13.86 3.38 29.60
CA ILE A 82 12.74 2.46 29.46
C ILE A 82 11.46 3.17 29.88
N VAL A 83 10.42 3.04 29.06
CA VAL A 83 9.08 3.54 29.38
C VAL A 83 8.06 2.41 29.27
N PRO A 84 7.06 2.37 30.16
CA PRO A 84 5.93 1.48 29.98
C PRO A 84 5.12 1.93 28.75
N VAL A 85 4.72 0.97 27.92
CA VAL A 85 3.90 1.24 26.74
C VAL A 85 2.61 0.42 26.77
N SER A 86 1.53 1.04 26.35
CA SER A 86 0.34 0.33 25.89
C SER A 86 0.53 0.03 24.42
N PHE A 87 0.25 -1.20 24.00
CA PHE A 87 0.36 -1.59 22.61
C PHE A 87 -0.84 -2.39 22.14
N ARG A 88 -1.14 -2.28 20.85
CA ARG A 88 -2.04 -3.18 20.14
C ARG A 88 -1.35 -3.71 18.90
N SER A 89 -1.57 -4.99 18.60
CA SER A 89 -1.27 -5.54 17.28
C SER A 89 -2.14 -4.81 16.26
N GLY A 90 -1.51 -4.18 15.28
CA GLY A 90 -2.15 -3.38 14.26
C GLY A 90 -1.64 -3.73 12.87
N MET A 91 -2.29 -3.17 11.86
CA MET A 91 -1.82 -3.29 10.49
C MET A 91 -0.75 -2.23 10.27
N CYS A 92 0.45 -2.62 9.83
CA CYS A 92 1.16 -1.72 8.92
C CYS A 92 0.34 -1.77 7.64
N GLY A 93 -0.64 -0.88 7.53
CA GLY A 93 -1.29 -0.70 6.24
C GLY A 93 -0.22 -0.39 5.19
N PRO A 94 -0.49 -0.64 3.90
CA PRO A 94 0.33 -0.03 2.86
C PRO A 94 0.40 1.46 3.20
N LEU A 95 1.58 2.04 3.12
CA LEU A 95 1.69 3.49 3.20
C LEU A 95 0.92 4.05 1.99
N LEU A 96 -0.34 4.40 2.21
CA LEU A 96 -1.23 4.89 1.17
C LEU A 96 -0.83 6.33 0.86
N LYS A 97 -0.23 6.53 -0.31
CA LYS A 97 0.27 7.84 -0.73
C LYS A 97 -0.62 8.41 -1.82
N MET A 98 -1.18 9.59 -1.56
CA MET A 98 -1.82 10.39 -2.59
C MET A 98 -0.76 11.29 -3.22
N VAL A 99 -0.56 11.20 -4.54
CA VAL A 99 0.48 11.95 -5.23
C VAL A 99 -0.09 12.65 -6.45
N LYS A 100 0.08 13.96 -6.51
CA LYS A 100 -0.22 14.72 -7.73
C LYS A 100 0.86 14.45 -8.79
N GLY A 101 0.44 14.08 -9.99
CA GLY A 101 1.35 13.94 -11.13
C GLY A 101 0.85 13.03 -12.24
N GLY A 102 1.65 12.89 -13.29
CA GLY A 102 1.42 11.91 -14.35
C GLY A 102 2.03 10.55 -13.99
N ILE A 103 1.22 9.49 -14.06
CA ILE A 103 1.62 8.11 -13.72
C ILE A 103 2.82 7.61 -14.54
N SER A 104 2.92 8.01 -15.81
CA SER A 104 4.02 7.67 -16.71
C SER A 104 5.37 8.29 -16.33
N LYS A 105 5.35 9.31 -15.48
CA LYS A 105 6.54 9.99 -14.94
C LYS A 105 6.75 9.69 -13.45
N TYR A 106 6.00 8.73 -12.90
CA TYR A 106 6.04 8.44 -11.48
C TYR A 106 7.10 7.39 -11.17
N PHE A 107 8.24 7.87 -10.68
CA PHE A 107 9.46 7.05 -10.54
C PHE A 107 9.92 6.86 -9.09
N LYS A 108 9.13 7.35 -8.12
CA LYS A 108 9.43 7.28 -6.68
C LYS A 108 8.65 6.16 -6.00
N ILE A 109 8.76 4.96 -6.56
CA ILE A 109 8.13 3.76 -6.03
C ILE A 109 9.13 2.63 -6.27
N GLY A 110 9.36 1.76 -5.29
CA GLY A 110 10.55 0.89 -5.20
C GLY A 110 10.92 0.12 -6.48
N SER A 111 12.14 -0.42 -6.55
CA SER A 111 12.73 -1.05 -7.75
C SER A 111 11.92 -2.19 -8.39
N SER A 112 10.92 -2.75 -7.70
CA SER A 112 10.01 -3.79 -8.19
C SER A 112 8.57 -3.29 -8.38
N ALA A 113 8.36 -2.00 -8.57
CA ALA A 113 7.02 -1.43 -8.63
C ALA A 113 6.24 -1.87 -9.87
N VAL A 114 4.92 -1.79 -9.76
CA VAL A 114 3.98 -1.95 -10.87
C VAL A 114 3.15 -0.69 -11.04
N VAL A 115 2.94 -0.31 -12.30
CA VAL A 115 1.98 0.74 -12.67
C VAL A 115 0.69 0.08 -13.14
N VAL A 116 -0.43 0.56 -12.62
CA VAL A 116 -1.76 0.09 -13.03
C VAL A 116 -2.28 1.00 -14.13
N ASN A 117 -2.42 0.45 -15.33
CA ASN A 117 -2.96 1.10 -16.51
C ASN A 117 -4.49 0.97 -16.56
N PRO A 118 -5.26 2.08 -16.57
CA PRO A 118 -6.69 2.07 -16.83
C PRO A 118 -6.96 1.88 -18.33
N ALA A 119 -6.91 0.62 -18.78
CA ALA A 119 -7.03 0.22 -20.16
C ALA A 119 -8.50 0.12 -20.62
N ASN A 120 -8.69 -0.06 -21.93
CA ASN A 120 -9.93 -0.57 -22.52
C ASN A 120 -9.85 -2.09 -22.74
N GLU A 121 -10.98 -2.72 -23.07
CA GLU A 121 -11.07 -4.19 -23.22
C GLU A 121 -10.09 -4.81 -24.23
N ARG A 122 -9.63 -4.02 -25.21
CA ARG A 122 -8.67 -4.47 -26.23
C ARG A 122 -7.23 -4.49 -25.70
N MET A 123 -6.89 -3.69 -24.68
CA MET A 123 -5.54 -3.46 -24.17
C MET A 123 -4.52 -2.87 -25.17
N LEU A 124 -4.96 -2.37 -26.33
CA LEU A 124 -4.05 -1.90 -27.40
C LEU A 124 -3.75 -0.40 -27.32
N GLY A 125 -3.86 0.20 -26.13
CA GLY A 125 -3.70 1.62 -25.88
C GLY A 125 -4.94 2.45 -26.23
N GLY A 126 -4.81 3.76 -25.98
CA GLY A 126 -5.92 4.71 -26.08
C GLY A 126 -5.47 6.15 -25.78
N GLY A 127 -6.38 6.97 -25.24
CA GLY A 127 -6.11 8.33 -24.77
C GLY A 127 -5.70 8.39 -23.29
N GLY A 128 -5.62 9.60 -22.74
CA GLY A 128 -5.43 9.81 -21.30
C GLY A 128 -4.22 9.10 -20.70
N ALA A 129 -4.41 8.47 -19.54
CA ALA A 129 -3.37 7.72 -18.83
C ALA A 129 -2.88 6.50 -19.62
N ASP A 130 -3.78 5.76 -20.27
CA ASP A 130 -3.46 4.59 -21.10
C ASP A 130 -2.48 4.95 -22.23
N GLY A 131 -2.83 5.99 -23.01
CA GLY A 131 -1.94 6.50 -24.03
C GLY A 131 -0.61 7.02 -23.49
N ALA A 132 -0.60 7.64 -22.31
CA ALA A 132 0.62 8.13 -21.67
C ALA A 132 1.55 6.99 -21.21
N ILE A 133 0.98 5.90 -20.68
CA ILE A 133 1.73 4.70 -20.28
C ILE A 133 2.30 4.02 -21.53
N HIS A 134 1.51 3.81 -22.58
CA HIS A 134 2.00 3.22 -23.83
C HIS A 134 3.13 4.05 -24.46
N ARG A 135 2.99 5.38 -24.52
CA ARG A 135 4.07 6.24 -25.06
C ARG A 135 5.35 6.16 -24.23
N ALA A 136 5.24 6.07 -22.91
CA ALA A 136 6.40 6.02 -22.02
C ALA A 136 7.06 4.63 -21.99
N ALA A 137 6.28 3.55 -22.08
CA ALA A 137 6.78 2.19 -22.11
C ALA A 137 7.45 1.81 -23.43
N GLY A 138 7.07 2.47 -24.53
CA GLY A 138 7.53 2.16 -25.88
C GLY A 138 6.57 1.23 -26.65
N PRO A 139 6.80 1.05 -27.97
CA PRO A 139 5.96 0.20 -28.83
C PRO A 139 5.89 -1.26 -28.35
N GLU A 140 6.92 -1.74 -27.66
CA GLU A 140 7.06 -3.10 -27.14
C GLU A 140 5.92 -3.46 -26.16
N LEU A 141 5.37 -2.46 -25.44
CA LEU A 141 4.20 -2.69 -24.58
C LEU A 141 2.97 -3.10 -25.38
N ARG A 142 2.74 -2.49 -26.55
CA ARG A 142 1.60 -2.85 -27.40
C ARG A 142 1.79 -4.25 -28.00
N GLU A 143 3.01 -4.61 -28.37
CA GLU A 143 3.34 -5.96 -28.84
C GLU A 143 3.04 -7.00 -27.76
N ALA A 144 3.48 -6.77 -26.52
CA ALA A 144 3.15 -7.66 -25.41
C ALA A 144 1.65 -7.72 -25.10
N CYS A 145 0.91 -6.63 -25.29
CA CYS A 145 -0.55 -6.67 -25.19
C CYS A 145 -1.18 -7.58 -26.27
N TYR A 146 -0.61 -7.67 -27.48
CA TYR A 146 -1.14 -8.58 -28.51
C TYR A 146 -1.01 -10.05 -28.11
N GLU A 147 0.07 -10.41 -27.41
CA GLU A 147 0.34 -11.76 -26.91
C GLU A 147 -0.60 -12.19 -25.77
N VAL A 148 -1.30 -11.25 -25.12
CA VAL A 148 -2.34 -11.59 -24.15
C VAL A 148 -3.53 -12.22 -24.89
N PRO A 149 -3.94 -13.46 -24.55
CA PRO A 149 -5.02 -14.15 -25.25
C PRO A 149 -6.34 -13.39 -25.17
N GLU A 150 -7.09 -13.41 -26.27
CA GLU A 150 -8.46 -12.94 -26.27
C GLU A 150 -9.36 -13.95 -25.55
N VAL A 151 -10.18 -13.47 -24.61
CA VAL A 151 -11.17 -14.29 -23.91
C VAL A 151 -12.50 -14.36 -24.69
N ARG A 152 -12.70 -13.42 -25.62
CA ARG A 152 -13.75 -13.39 -26.64
C ARG A 152 -13.30 -12.42 -27.75
N PRO A 153 -13.87 -12.46 -28.96
CA PRO A 153 -13.38 -11.67 -30.09
C PRO A 153 -13.18 -10.19 -29.76
N GLY A 154 -11.94 -9.71 -29.91
CA GLY A 154 -11.52 -8.33 -29.65
C GLY A 154 -11.35 -7.95 -28.17
N VAL A 155 -11.49 -8.88 -27.23
CA VAL A 155 -11.41 -8.61 -25.78
C VAL A 155 -10.33 -9.46 -25.13
N ARG A 156 -9.31 -8.80 -24.57
CA ARG A 156 -8.21 -9.42 -23.81
C ARG A 156 -8.41 -9.32 -22.31
N CYS A 157 -8.94 -8.18 -21.86
CA CYS A 157 -9.26 -7.91 -20.47
C CYS A 157 -10.71 -7.43 -20.36
N PRO A 158 -11.65 -8.25 -19.86
CA PRO A 158 -13.01 -7.79 -19.58
C PRO A 158 -13.05 -6.65 -18.55
N THR A 159 -14.14 -5.88 -18.53
CA THR A 159 -14.43 -4.94 -17.44
C THR A 159 -14.35 -5.63 -16.06
N GLY A 160 -13.64 -5.00 -15.12
CA GLY A 160 -13.40 -5.50 -13.77
C GLY A 160 -12.23 -6.48 -13.65
N GLU A 161 -11.62 -6.91 -14.76
CA GLU A 161 -10.48 -7.84 -14.76
C GLU A 161 -9.13 -7.11 -14.84
N ALA A 162 -8.04 -7.87 -14.66
CA ALA A 162 -6.67 -7.38 -14.77
C ALA A 162 -5.77 -8.38 -15.51
N ARG A 163 -4.77 -7.87 -16.24
CA ARG A 163 -3.72 -8.61 -16.95
C ARG A 163 -2.37 -7.95 -16.69
N ILE A 164 -1.27 -8.68 -16.78
CA ILE A 164 0.07 -8.15 -16.51
C ILE A 164 0.98 -8.32 -17.72
N THR A 165 1.84 -7.33 -17.96
CA THR A 165 2.92 -7.36 -18.94
C THR A 165 4.20 -6.80 -18.32
N PRO A 166 5.37 -6.99 -18.95
CA PRO A 166 6.58 -6.25 -18.59
C PRO A 166 6.39 -4.73 -18.72
N GLY A 167 7.19 -3.95 -17.98
CA GLY A 167 7.15 -2.49 -17.98
C GLY A 167 7.95 -1.81 -19.10
N PHE A 168 8.82 -2.56 -19.78
CA PHE A 168 9.67 -2.08 -20.88
C PHE A 168 10.50 -0.85 -20.50
N ARG A 169 10.29 0.29 -21.16
CA ARG A 169 11.04 1.54 -20.89
C ARG A 169 10.56 2.28 -19.65
N LEU A 170 9.48 1.82 -19.01
CA LEU A 170 9.07 2.35 -17.72
C LEU A 170 10.07 1.93 -16.65
N PRO A 171 10.32 2.78 -15.63
CA PRO A 171 11.08 2.36 -14.45
C PRO A 171 10.35 1.33 -13.58
N ALA A 172 9.03 1.19 -13.75
CA ALA A 172 8.26 0.12 -13.14
C ALA A 172 8.58 -1.21 -13.84
N SER A 173 8.73 -2.27 -13.05
CA SER A 173 9.06 -3.61 -13.56
C SER A 173 7.96 -4.19 -14.47
N HIS A 174 6.70 -3.86 -14.17
CA HIS A 174 5.52 -4.39 -14.82
C HIS A 174 4.46 -3.31 -15.04
N VAL A 175 3.53 -3.60 -15.95
CA VAL A 175 2.25 -2.90 -16.09
C VAL A 175 1.13 -3.89 -15.81
N ILE A 176 0.23 -3.53 -14.90
CA ILE A 176 -1.06 -4.23 -14.75
C ILE A 176 -2.10 -3.43 -15.54
N HIS A 177 -2.62 -4.03 -16.60
CA HIS A 177 -3.73 -3.50 -17.39
C HIS A 177 -5.04 -3.93 -16.76
N THR A 178 -5.88 -2.98 -16.35
CA THR A 178 -7.22 -3.26 -15.83
C THR A 178 -8.24 -2.37 -16.51
N VAL A 179 -9.46 -2.89 -16.64
CA VAL A 179 -10.55 -2.20 -17.32
C VAL A 179 -11.60 -1.81 -16.30
N GLY A 180 -11.74 -0.51 -16.07
CA GLY A 180 -12.83 0.02 -15.26
C GLY A 180 -14.15 0.08 -16.03
N PRO A 181 -15.30 0.22 -15.35
CA PRO A 181 -16.59 0.37 -16.02
C PRO A 181 -16.75 1.76 -16.65
N ILE A 182 -17.56 1.83 -17.70
CA ILE A 182 -18.15 3.07 -18.18
C ILE A 182 -19.35 3.37 -17.29
N TYR A 183 -19.32 4.48 -16.54
CA TYR A 183 -20.22 4.71 -15.41
C TYR A 183 -21.72 4.62 -15.76
N HIS A 184 -22.14 5.23 -16.87
CA HIS A 184 -23.54 5.25 -17.30
C HIS A 184 -23.98 4.02 -18.11
N SER A 185 -23.06 3.14 -18.50
CA SER A 185 -23.35 2.00 -19.39
C SER A 185 -23.24 0.65 -18.70
N ASP A 186 -22.46 0.56 -17.61
CA ASP A 186 -22.37 -0.67 -16.83
C ASP A 186 -23.61 -0.87 -15.96
N LYS A 187 -24.06 -2.12 -15.80
CA LYS A 187 -25.22 -2.46 -14.97
C LYS A 187 -24.94 -2.27 -13.48
N ASN A 188 -23.69 -2.46 -13.06
CA ASN A 188 -23.26 -2.29 -11.68
C ASN A 188 -21.84 -1.70 -11.65
N PRO A 189 -21.70 -0.39 -11.95
CA PRO A 189 -20.39 0.26 -12.07
C PRO A 189 -19.60 0.20 -10.75
N GLU A 190 -20.26 0.23 -9.59
CA GLU A 190 -19.56 0.12 -8.31
C GLU A 190 -18.87 -1.24 -8.13
N ALA A 191 -19.59 -2.33 -8.42
CA ALA A 191 -19.02 -3.68 -8.33
C ALA A 191 -17.90 -3.90 -9.36
N ALA A 192 -18.09 -3.42 -10.59
CA ALA A 192 -17.09 -3.50 -11.64
C ALA A 192 -15.81 -2.73 -11.30
N LEU A 193 -15.94 -1.49 -10.79
CA LEU A 193 -14.79 -0.69 -10.36
C LEU A 193 -14.08 -1.34 -9.17
N ARG A 194 -14.82 -1.87 -8.18
CA ARG A 194 -14.27 -2.62 -7.06
C ARG A 194 -13.47 -3.84 -7.54
N ASN A 195 -14.00 -4.56 -8.52
CA ASN A 195 -13.32 -5.70 -9.12
C ASN A 195 -12.01 -5.29 -9.82
N ALA A 196 -11.99 -4.18 -10.56
CA ALA A 196 -10.78 -3.68 -11.22
C ALA A 196 -9.63 -3.45 -10.21
N TYR A 197 -9.91 -2.79 -9.08
CA TYR A 197 -8.93 -2.63 -8.00
C TYR A 197 -8.54 -3.95 -7.36
N ARG A 198 -9.52 -4.78 -6.94
CA ARG A 198 -9.27 -6.06 -6.27
C ARG A 198 -8.45 -7.02 -7.13
N ASN A 199 -8.79 -7.15 -8.41
CA ASN A 199 -8.08 -8.03 -9.34
C ASN A 199 -6.68 -7.50 -9.67
N SER A 200 -6.50 -6.17 -9.74
CA SER A 200 -5.15 -5.58 -9.87
C SER A 200 -4.27 -5.91 -8.67
N LEU A 201 -4.80 -5.79 -7.45
CA LEU A 201 -4.09 -6.15 -6.22
C LEU A 201 -3.77 -7.66 -6.19
N ARG A 202 -4.74 -8.51 -6.55
CA ARG A 202 -4.54 -9.96 -6.65
C ARG A 202 -3.40 -10.32 -7.60
N VAL A 203 -3.40 -9.76 -8.82
CA VAL A 203 -2.34 -9.99 -9.81
C VAL A 203 -0.98 -9.51 -9.29
N ALA A 204 -0.91 -8.34 -8.64
CA ALA A 204 0.34 -7.88 -8.05
C ALA A 204 0.88 -8.85 -6.98
N LYS A 205 -0.01 -9.40 -6.13
CA LYS A 205 0.34 -10.39 -5.10
C LYS A 205 0.84 -11.71 -5.70
N GLU A 206 0.16 -12.23 -6.72
CA GLU A 206 0.57 -13.44 -7.47
C GLU A 206 1.98 -13.31 -8.07
N HIS A 207 2.40 -12.09 -8.39
CA HIS A 207 3.71 -11.76 -8.93
C HIS A 207 4.72 -11.26 -7.88
N ASN A 208 4.43 -11.40 -6.58
CA ASN A 208 5.30 -10.96 -5.46
C ASN A 208 5.66 -9.46 -5.50
N ILE A 209 4.77 -8.62 -6.03
CA ILE A 209 4.98 -7.18 -6.15
C ILE A 209 4.52 -6.48 -4.87
N GLN A 210 5.41 -5.69 -4.26
CA GLN A 210 5.14 -5.01 -2.98
C GLN A 210 4.83 -3.51 -3.11
N TYR A 211 5.01 -2.93 -4.30
CA TYR A 211 4.82 -1.50 -4.54
C TYR A 211 3.93 -1.27 -5.75
N ILE A 212 2.82 -0.55 -5.58
CA ILE A 212 1.79 -0.40 -6.62
C ILE A 212 1.44 1.07 -6.81
N ALA A 213 1.37 1.52 -8.05
CA ALA A 213 0.87 2.84 -8.41
C ALA A 213 -0.42 2.75 -9.26
N PHE A 214 -1.54 3.19 -8.69
CA PHE A 214 -2.82 3.33 -9.36
C PHE A 214 -3.02 4.73 -9.92
N THR A 215 -3.76 4.82 -11.02
CA THR A 215 -4.48 6.04 -11.42
C THR A 215 -5.91 6.04 -10.87
N ALA A 216 -6.63 7.16 -10.99
CA ALA A 216 -8.07 7.19 -10.79
C ALA A 216 -8.82 6.45 -11.93
N ILE A 217 -9.01 5.14 -11.79
CA ILE A 217 -9.66 4.28 -12.79
C ILE A 217 -11.09 4.78 -13.06
N SER A 218 -11.47 4.83 -14.34
CA SER A 218 -12.75 5.31 -14.86
C SER A 218 -13.10 6.81 -14.68
N CYS A 219 -12.27 7.59 -13.98
CA CYS A 219 -12.52 9.03 -13.73
C CYS A 219 -12.10 9.96 -14.88
N GLY A 220 -11.95 9.43 -16.09
CA GLY A 220 -11.66 10.21 -17.30
C GLY A 220 -12.81 10.10 -18.28
N VAL A 221 -12.50 9.62 -19.49
CA VAL A 221 -13.49 9.40 -20.57
C VAL A 221 -14.66 8.48 -20.14
N TYR A 222 -14.45 7.60 -19.15
CA TYR A 222 -15.48 6.68 -18.65
C TYR A 222 -16.44 7.32 -17.63
N GLY A 223 -16.21 8.58 -17.23
CA GLY A 223 -17.19 9.44 -16.57
C GLY A 223 -17.55 9.07 -15.13
N TYR A 224 -16.76 8.25 -14.44
CA TYR A 224 -17.07 7.86 -13.07
C TYR A 224 -16.91 9.06 -12.10
N PRO A 225 -17.93 9.44 -11.32
CA PRO A 225 -17.86 10.54 -10.35
C PRO A 225 -16.70 10.37 -9.37
N PHE A 226 -15.94 11.45 -9.13
CA PHE A 226 -14.70 11.37 -8.35
C PHE A 226 -14.92 10.93 -6.91
N ASP A 227 -15.98 11.40 -6.25
CA ASP A 227 -16.27 11.10 -4.86
C ASP A 227 -16.69 9.63 -4.67
N GLU A 228 -17.51 9.11 -5.58
CA GLU A 228 -17.91 7.70 -5.61
C GLU A 228 -16.71 6.79 -5.93
N ALA A 229 -15.95 7.12 -6.97
CA ALA A 229 -14.78 6.34 -7.37
C ALA A 229 -13.70 6.32 -6.28
N ALA A 230 -13.44 7.45 -5.61
CA ALA A 230 -12.48 7.54 -4.52
C ALA A 230 -12.88 6.61 -3.35
N LYS A 231 -14.17 6.58 -2.98
CA LYS A 231 -14.66 5.70 -1.91
C LYS A 231 -14.42 4.24 -2.25
N VAL A 232 -14.77 3.80 -3.47
CA VAL A 232 -14.54 2.42 -3.94
C VAL A 232 -13.05 2.09 -3.97
N ALA A 233 -12.23 2.98 -4.55
CA ALA A 233 -10.80 2.78 -4.69
C ALA A 233 -10.09 2.62 -3.34
N ILE A 234 -10.30 3.59 -2.44
CA ILE A 234 -9.62 3.64 -1.13
C ILE A 234 -10.09 2.50 -0.23
N SER A 235 -11.40 2.24 -0.16
CA SER A 235 -11.91 1.12 0.66
C SER A 235 -11.39 -0.24 0.18
N THR A 236 -11.33 -0.46 -1.14
CA THR A 236 -10.83 -1.72 -1.71
C THR A 236 -9.35 -1.92 -1.45
N VAL A 237 -8.54 -0.88 -1.65
CA VAL A 237 -7.09 -0.93 -1.37
C VAL A 237 -6.84 -1.11 0.12
N ASN A 238 -7.58 -0.39 0.98
CA ASN A 238 -7.46 -0.52 2.43
C ASN A 238 -7.88 -1.90 2.95
N ALA A 239 -8.88 -2.54 2.33
CA ALA A 239 -9.26 -3.91 2.67
C ALA A 239 -8.17 -4.95 2.34
N SER A 240 -7.23 -4.61 1.45
CA SER A 240 -6.05 -5.44 1.13
C SER A 240 -4.81 -4.95 1.88
N ALA A 241 -4.99 -4.23 2.99
CA ALA A 241 -3.90 -3.69 3.77
C ALA A 241 -3.03 -4.80 4.39
N GLY A 242 -1.70 -4.61 4.42
CA GLY A 242 -0.74 -5.59 4.92
C GLY A 242 -0.10 -6.49 3.85
N ASP A 243 -0.70 -6.58 2.65
CA ASP A 243 -0.13 -7.35 1.53
C ASP A 243 0.96 -6.57 0.77
N PHE A 244 0.97 -5.23 0.89
CA PHE A 244 1.84 -4.34 0.13
C PHE A 244 2.57 -3.35 1.05
N LYS A 245 3.80 -2.99 0.69
CA LYS A 245 4.59 -2.00 1.43
C LYS A 245 4.08 -0.58 1.18
N GLU A 246 3.86 -0.22 -0.08
CA GLU A 246 3.30 1.09 -0.46
C GLU A 246 2.31 0.94 -1.61
N VAL A 247 1.18 1.64 -1.50
CA VAL A 247 0.21 1.79 -2.59
C VAL A 247 0.01 3.28 -2.83
N HIS A 248 0.21 3.71 -4.07
CA HIS A 248 0.16 5.09 -4.47
C HIS A 248 -1.04 5.32 -5.37
N PHE A 249 -1.79 6.37 -5.11
CA PHE A 249 -2.70 6.94 -6.10
C PHE A 249 -2.00 8.14 -6.74
N VAL A 250 -1.64 7.99 -8.02
CA VAL A 250 -1.03 9.05 -8.82
C VAL A 250 -2.13 9.76 -9.61
N LEU A 251 -2.45 10.97 -9.19
CA LEU A 251 -3.64 11.72 -9.55
C LEU A 251 -3.25 12.92 -10.40
N PHE A 252 -3.84 13.04 -11.58
CA PHE A 252 -3.37 13.97 -12.60
C PHE A 252 -3.71 15.44 -12.31
N SER A 253 -4.85 15.72 -11.68
CA SER A 253 -5.34 17.07 -11.39
C SER A 253 -5.49 17.35 -9.89
N ASP A 254 -5.49 18.64 -9.53
CA ASP A 254 -5.74 19.08 -8.15
C ASP A 254 -7.13 18.67 -7.66
N GLU A 255 -8.14 18.76 -8.52
CA GLU A 255 -9.51 18.40 -8.20
C GLU A 255 -9.61 16.93 -7.74
N ILE A 256 -9.09 16.00 -8.55
CA ILE A 256 -9.09 14.57 -8.22
C ILE A 256 -8.24 14.33 -6.96
N CYS A 257 -7.07 14.97 -6.85
CA CYS A 257 -6.22 14.84 -5.68
C CYS A 257 -6.92 15.28 -4.39
N ASN A 258 -7.62 16.41 -4.41
CA ASN A 258 -8.36 16.94 -3.28
C ASN A 258 -9.49 15.99 -2.86
N VAL A 259 -10.23 15.42 -3.82
CA VAL A 259 -11.28 14.44 -3.53
C VAL A 259 -10.70 13.18 -2.91
N TRP A 260 -9.63 12.60 -3.46
CA TRP A 260 -8.99 11.41 -2.89
C TRP A 260 -8.45 11.65 -1.48
N VAL A 261 -7.78 12.79 -1.25
CA VAL A 261 -7.25 13.15 0.08
C VAL A 261 -8.39 13.35 1.08
N LYS A 262 -9.47 14.05 0.70
CA LYS A 262 -10.65 14.23 1.55
C LYS A 262 -11.27 12.88 1.91
N THR A 263 -11.49 12.01 0.93
CA THR A 263 -12.08 10.68 1.14
C THR A 263 -11.19 9.79 2.00
N ALA A 264 -9.87 9.79 1.79
CA ALA A 264 -8.94 9.05 2.62
C ALA A 264 -8.96 9.52 4.08
N ASN A 265 -8.99 10.82 4.31
CA ASN A 265 -9.11 11.38 5.66
C ASN A 265 -10.41 10.97 6.36
N GLN A 266 -11.49 10.76 5.62
CA GLN A 266 -12.77 10.31 6.19
C GLN A 266 -12.79 8.82 6.49
N LEU A 267 -12.14 8.00 5.64
CA LEU A 267 -12.20 6.53 5.75
C LEU A 267 -11.11 5.94 6.66
N LEU A 268 -9.93 6.57 6.76
CA LEU A 268 -8.76 5.99 7.43
C LEU A 268 -8.49 6.58 8.82
N LYS A 269 -9.25 7.59 9.26
CA LYS A 269 -9.12 8.20 10.60
C LYS A 269 -10.10 7.61 11.63
N ASN A 270 -10.73 6.48 11.31
CA ASN A 270 -11.62 5.73 12.21
C ASN A 270 -10.95 4.43 12.66
#